data_AF-A0A9D1YAD8-F1
#
_entry.id   AF-A0A9D1YAD8-F1
#
_cell.length_a   1.000
_cell.length_b   1.000
_cell.length_c   1.000
_cell.angle_alpha   90.00
_cell.angle_beta   90.00
_cell.angle_gamma   90.00
#
_symmetry.space_group_name_H-M   'P 1'
#
loop_
_entity.id
_entity.type
_entity.pdbx_description
1 polymer ?
#
loop_
_entity_poly.entity_id
_entity_poly.type
_entity_poly.pdbx_seq_one_letter_code
_entity_poly.pdbx_strand_id
1 'polypeptide(L)'
;MKNWNLRLNFWFLLSVFWIVLAFYQVYQKGSGIVIGYNAFVAALFAVLGIAQNVFEKQGQEGKKKMNQISLLAIAAVVLISTVLMALFL
;
A
#
# COMPACT_ATOMS: atom_id res chain seq x y z
N MET A 1 -13.30 2.68 26.26
CA MET A 1 -12.17 2.66 25.29
C MET A 1 -12.56 1.73 24.15
N LYS A 2 -12.73 2.24 22.93
CA LYS A 2 -13.16 1.42 21.76
C LYS A 2 -12.03 0.44 21.44
N ASN A 3 -12.31 -0.86 21.48
CA ASN A 3 -11.37 -1.91 21.07
C ASN A 3 -11.06 -1.76 19.57
N TRP A 4 -9.93 -1.13 19.25
CA TRP A 4 -9.34 -1.17 17.92
C TRP A 4 -8.68 -2.54 17.74
N ASN A 5 -9.51 -3.58 17.54
CA ASN A 5 -9.02 -4.85 17.01
C ASN A 5 -8.64 -4.61 15.56
N LEU A 6 -7.41 -4.12 15.33
CA LEU A 6 -6.80 -4.05 14.01
C LEU A 6 -6.57 -5.50 13.57
N ARG A 7 -7.52 -6.07 12.83
CA ARG A 7 -7.31 -7.38 12.20
C ARG A 7 -6.22 -7.20 11.14
N LEU A 8 -5.21 -8.07 11.20
CA LEU A 8 -4.23 -8.21 10.13
C LEU A 8 -4.98 -8.60 8.85
N ASN A 9 -5.13 -7.63 7.96
CA ASN A 9 -5.78 -7.81 6.68
C ASN A 9 -4.72 -7.89 5.57
N PHE A 10 -5.15 -8.33 4.39
CA PHE A 10 -4.28 -8.55 3.24
C PHE A 10 -3.40 -7.34 2.89
N TRP A 11 -3.93 -6.12 3.04
CA TRP A 11 -3.18 -4.88 2.80
C TRP A 11 -2.06 -4.64 3.80
N PHE A 12 -2.24 -4.99 5.07
CA PHE A 12 -1.13 -4.92 6.04
C PHE A 12 -0.02 -5.91 5.71
N LEU A 13 -0.35 -7.11 5.23
CA LEU A 13 0.66 -8.08 4.76
C LEU A 13 1.44 -7.54 3.57
N LEU A 14 0.75 -6.94 2.59
CA LEU A 14 1.41 -6.27 1.46
C LEU A 14 2.28 -5.10 1.92
N SER A 15 1.81 -4.27 2.86
CA SER A 15 2.62 -3.19 3.42
C SER A 15 3.95 -3.71 4.00
N VAL A 16 3.90 -4.75 4.83
CA VAL A 16 5.08 -5.37 5.43
C VAL A 16 6.04 -5.91 4.38
N PHE A 17 5.53 -6.59 3.34
CA PHE A 17 6.39 -7.09 2.26
C PHE A 17 7.15 -5.96 1.56
N TRP A 18 6.48 -4.84 1.26
CA TRP A 18 7.12 -3.69 0.61
C TRP A 18 8.14 -2.99 1.52
N ILE A 19 7.89 -2.97 2.85
CA ILE A 19 8.88 -2.50 3.82
C ILE A 19 10.14 -3.37 3.78
N VAL A 20 9.99 -4.70 3.78
CA VAL A 20 11.12 -5.63 3.70
C VAL A 20 11.91 -5.43 2.40
N LEU A 21 11.23 -5.20 1.26
CA LEU A 21 11.90 -4.86 0.00
C LEU A 21 12.67 -3.54 0.07
N ALA A 22 12.11 -2.50 0.69
CA ALA A 22 12.81 -1.23 0.89
C ALA A 22 14.10 -1.43 1.69
N PHE A 23 14.02 -2.16 2.82
CA PHE A 23 15.20 -2.48 3.64
C PHE A 23 16.23 -3.33 2.89
N TYR A 24 15.77 -4.33 2.13
CA TYR A 24 16.65 -5.15 1.31
C TYR A 24 17.40 -4.30 0.28
N GLN A 25 16.74 -3.33 -0.34
CA GLN A 25 17.40 -2.41 -1.26
C GLN A 25 18.36 -1.44 -0.57
N VAL A 26 18.04 -0.95 0.63
CA VAL A 26 18.99 -0.17 1.45
C VAL A 26 20.25 -1.00 1.71
N TYR A 27 20.08 -2.27 2.11
CA TYR A 27 21.21 -3.19 2.38
C TYR A 27 22.07 -3.42 1.14
N GLN A 28 21.45 -3.59 -0.03
CA GLN A 28 22.16 -3.73 -1.30
C GLN A 28 22.73 -2.42 -1.86
N LYS A 29 22.59 -1.28 -1.16
CA LYS A 29 22.94 0.06 -1.67
C LYS A 29 22.25 0.38 -3.00
N GLY A 30 21.00 -0.06 -3.14
CA GLY A 30 20.15 0.24 -4.28
C GLY A 30 19.84 1.73 -4.42
N SER A 31 19.26 2.10 -5.55
CA SER A 31 18.90 3.50 -5.83
C SER A 31 17.93 4.05 -4.78
N GLY A 32 18.24 5.22 -4.23
CA GLY A 32 17.39 5.93 -3.27
C GLY A 32 15.96 6.17 -3.80
N ILE A 33 15.80 6.31 -5.12
CA ILE A 33 14.49 6.45 -5.77
C ILE A 33 13.65 5.18 -5.61
N VAL A 34 14.27 4.01 -5.78
CA VAL A 34 13.57 2.72 -5.70
C VAL A 34 13.28 2.36 -4.24
N ILE A 35 14.17 2.73 -3.31
CA ILE A 35 13.92 2.63 -1.86
C ILE A 35 12.72 3.51 -1.46
N GLY A 36 12.72 4.78 -1.88
CA GLY A 36 11.64 5.72 -1.61
C GLY A 36 10.30 5.27 -2.21
N TYR A 37 10.32 4.70 -3.41
CA TYR A 37 9.14 4.11 -4.04
C TYR A 37 8.57 2.94 -3.23
N ASN A 38 9.41 2.00 -2.78
CA ASN A 38 8.94 0.88 -1.96
C ASN A 38 8.35 1.35 -0.62
N ALA A 39 8.99 2.34 0.03
CA ALA A 39 8.46 2.94 1.26
C ALA A 39 7.11 3.65 1.03
N PHE A 40 6.94 4.35 -0.09
CA PHE A 40 5.68 4.97 -0.48
C PHE A 40 4.57 3.93 -0.68
N VAL A 41 4.83 2.87 -1.45
CA VAL A 41 3.85 1.80 -1.70
C VAL A 41 3.48 1.08 -0.39
N ALA A 42 4.46 0.86 0.50
CA ALA A 42 4.19 0.31 1.83
C ALA A 42 3.22 1.19 2.64
N ALA A 43 3.46 2.50 2.67
CA ALA A 43 2.58 3.45 3.38
C ALA A 43 1.17 3.45 2.79
N LEU A 44 1.05 3.42 1.45
CA LEU A 44 -0.22 3.37 0.75
C LEU A 44 -1.03 2.12 1.11
N PHE A 45 -0.40 0.94 1.15
CA PHE A 45 -1.06 -0.30 1.58
C PHE A 45 -1.42 -0.29 3.08
N ALA A 46 -0.60 0.31 3.95
CA ALA A 46 -0.96 0.47 5.36
C ALA A 46 -2.23 1.35 5.51
N VAL A 47 -2.31 2.46 4.76
CA VAL A 47 -3.50 3.32 4.74
C VAL A 47 -4.73 2.57 4.22
N LEU A 48 -4.59 1.76 3.16
CA LEU A 48 -5.68 0.90 2.68
C LEU A 48 -6.12 -0.12 3.73
N GLY A 49 -5.19 -0.72 4.47
CA GLY A 49 -5.50 -1.62 5.58
C GLY A 49 -6.33 -0.93 6.68
N ILE A 50 -5.98 0.31 7.03
CA ILE A 50 -6.75 1.13 7.97
C ILE A 50 -8.14 1.47 7.38
N ALA A 51 -8.18 1.91 6.13
CA ALA A 51 -9.41 2.28 5.44
C ALA A 51 -10.39 1.10 5.36
N GLN A 52 -9.91 -0.10 5.03
CA GLN A 52 -10.73 -1.30 5.00
C GLN A 52 -11.38 -1.55 6.37
N ASN A 53 -10.61 -1.48 7.45
CA ASN A 53 -11.13 -1.69 8.80
C ASN A 53 -12.19 -0.64 9.21
N VAL A 54 -12.15 0.56 8.63
CA VAL A 54 -13.16 1.61 8.84
C VAL A 54 -14.40 1.35 7.98
N PHE A 55 -14.22 1.05 6.69
CA PHE A 55 -15.31 0.86 5.75
C PHE A 55 -16.07 -0.45 5.95
N GLU A 56 -15.43 -1.51 6.47
CA GLU A 56 -16.12 -2.76 6.85
C GLU A 56 -17.23 -2.52 7.88
N LYS A 57 -17.09 -1.51 8.74
CA LYS A 57 -18.12 -1.13 9.74
C LYS A 57 -19.33 -0.42 9.12
N GLN A 58 -19.26 -0.02 7.86
CA GLN A 58 -20.32 0.70 7.13
C GLN A 58 -21.15 -0.22 6.21
N GLY A 59 -20.95 -1.55 6.28
CA GLY A 59 -21.76 -2.51 5.51
C GLY A 59 -21.51 -2.46 3.99
N GLN A 60 -22.58 -2.64 3.20
CA GLN A 60 -22.46 -2.76 1.73
C GLN A 60 -21.96 -1.48 1.04
N GLU A 61 -22.37 -0.29 1.51
CA GLU A 61 -21.88 0.97 0.95
C GLU A 61 -20.38 1.17 1.19
N GLY A 62 -19.92 0.82 2.40
CA GLY A 62 -18.50 0.83 2.74
C GLY A 62 -17.69 -0.10 1.85
N LYS A 63 -18.20 -1.32 1.58
CA LYS A 63 -17.55 -2.27 0.67
C LYS A 63 -17.43 -1.73 -0.76
N LYS A 64 -18.46 -1.05 -1.28
CA LYS A 64 -18.43 -0.43 -2.62
C LYS A 64 -17.38 0.69 -2.69
N LYS A 65 -17.35 1.57 -1.69
CA LYS A 65 -16.35 2.65 -1.60
C LYS A 65 -14.93 2.11 -1.47
N MET A 66 -14.72 1.08 -0.63
CA MET A 66 -13.41 0.44 -0.48
C MET A 66 -12.92 -0.18 -1.78
N ASN A 67 -13.80 -0.80 -2.58
CA ASN A 67 -13.43 -1.32 -3.89
C ASN A 67 -12.96 -0.21 -4.84
N GLN A 68 -13.67 0.92 -4.87
CA GLN A 68 -13.28 2.07 -5.70
C GLN A 68 -11.91 2.65 -5.26
N ILE A 69 -11.70 2.82 -3.96
CA ILE A 69 -10.44 3.34 -3.41
C ILE A 69 -9.29 2.37 -3.69
N SER A 70 -9.49 1.07 -3.47
CA SER A 70 -8.49 0.03 -3.79
C SER A 70 -8.11 0.06 -5.27
N LEU A 71 -9.10 0.18 -6.16
CA LEU A 71 -8.87 0.20 -7.60
C LEU A 71 -8.07 1.44 -8.02
N LEU A 72 -8.41 2.62 -7.49
CA LEU A 72 -7.69 3.86 -7.74
C LEU A 72 -6.24 3.79 -7.22
N ALA A 73 -6.06 3.23 -6.03
CA ALA A 73 -4.75 3.08 -5.40
C ALA A 73 -3.85 2.12 -6.20
N ILE A 74 -4.39 0.98 -6.65
CA ILE A 74 -3.66 0.05 -7.55
C ILE A 74 -3.32 0.75 -8.87
N ALA A 75 -4.28 1.46 -9.47
CA ALA A 75 -4.04 2.18 -10.73
C ALA A 75 -2.93 3.23 -10.59
N ALA A 76 -2.90 3.97 -9.48
CA ALA A 76 -1.85 4.93 -9.18
C ALA A 76 -0.47 4.25 -9.03
N VAL A 77 -0.40 3.12 -8.32
CA VAL A 77 0.85 2.33 -8.18
C VAL A 77 1.33 1.83 -9.55
N VAL A 78 0.43 1.32 -10.39
CA VAL A 78 0.77 0.86 -11.76
C VAL A 78 1.26 2.03 -12.62
N LEU A 79 0.56 3.16 -12.62
CA LEU A 79 0.97 4.36 -13.38
C LEU A 79 2.36 4.85 -12.97
N ILE A 80 2.61 4.97 -11.66
CA ILE A 80 3.92 5.39 -11.14
C ILE A 80 4.99 4.36 -11.50
N SER A 81 4.68 3.06 -11.41
CA SER A 81 5.61 1.99 -11.82
C SER A 81 6.02 2.11 -13.28
N THR A 82 5.05 2.35 -14.17
CA THR A 82 5.31 2.51 -15.61
C THR A 82 6.17 3.73 -15.90
N VAL A 83 5.91 4.86 -15.22
CA VAL A 83 6.72 6.08 -15.37
C VAL A 83 8.14 5.85 -14.88
N LEU A 84 8.32 5.22 -13.70
CA LEU A 84 9.65 4.88 -13.20
C LEU A 84 10.37 3.96 -14.19
N MET A 85 9.70 2.92 -14.69
CA MET A 85 10.29 2.00 -15.65
C MET A 85 10.72 2.71 -16.93
N ALA A 86 9.92 3.65 -17.45
CA ALA A 86 10.28 4.46 -18.62
C ALA A 86 11.45 5.44 -18.37
N LEU A 87 11.62 5.92 -17.14
CA LEU A 87 12.73 6.81 -16.77
C LEU A 87 14.06 6.07 -16.56
N PHE A 88 14.02 4.76 -16.33
CA PHE A 88 15.19 3.90 -16.10
C PHE A 88 15.45 2.88 -17.23
N LEU A 89 14.67 2.95 -18.32
CA LEU A 89 14.86 2.20 -19.58
C LEU A 89 15.81 2.95 -20.51
#